data_AF-A0A7C7EZL9-F1
#
_entry.id   AF-A0A7C7EZL9-F1
#
_cell.length_a   1.000
_cell.length_b   1.000
_cell.length_c   1.000
_cell.angle_alpha   90.00
_cell.angle_beta   90.00
_cell.angle_gamma   90.00
#
_symmetry.space_group_name_H-M   'P 1'
#
loop_
_entity.id
_entity.type
_entity.pdbx_description
1 polymer ?
#
loop_
_entity_poly.entity_id
_entity_poly.type
_entity_poly.pdbx_seq_one_letter_code
_entity_poly.pdbx_strand_id
1 'polypeptide(L)'
;MVLIINDKENKLEGVNWPNLVIFDDPCKVKTYKRGSYVVVMLGASVEDDGKLSGYDYMFEELLITLDVIAIITTADSEKLAELCGHYHIPLISVR
;
A
#
# COMPACT_ATOMS: atom_id res chain seq x y z
N MET A 1 -8.66 2.59 8.71
CA MET A 1 -8.08 1.23 8.68
C MET A 1 -6.62 1.34 8.30
N VAL A 2 -5.81 0.35 8.65
CA VAL A 2 -4.41 0.27 8.27
C VAL A 2 -4.24 -0.90 7.33
N LEU A 3 -3.80 -0.64 6.10
CA LEU A 3 -3.41 -1.66 5.13
C LEU A 3 -1.90 -1.78 5.15
N ILE A 4 -1.38 -2.96 5.45
CA ILE A 4 0.06 -3.23 5.36
C ILE A 4 0.34 -3.94 4.03
N ILE A 5 1.22 -3.35 3.24
CA ILE A 5 1.82 -3.94 2.05
C ILE A 5 3.26 -4.24 2.39
N ASN A 6 3.65 -5.50 2.27
CA ASN A 6 4.95 -5.96 2.72
C ASN A 6 5.73 -6.62 1.61
N ASP A 7 7.04 -6.43 1.64
CA ASP A 7 7.98 -7.36 1.03
C ASP A 7 7.71 -8.78 1.57
N LYS A 8 7.76 -9.79 0.70
CA LYS A 8 7.55 -11.21 1.00
C LYS A 8 8.45 -11.74 2.14
N GLU A 9 9.53 -11.05 2.50
CA GLU A 9 10.45 -11.45 3.57
C GLU A 9 9.92 -11.19 4.99
N ASN A 10 9.04 -10.21 5.20
CA ASN A 10 8.55 -9.85 6.52
C ASN A 10 7.24 -10.58 6.84
N LYS A 11 7.34 -11.64 7.64
CA LYS A 11 6.16 -12.40 8.09
C LYS A 11 5.44 -11.69 9.24
N LEU A 12 4.36 -10.98 8.92
CA LEU A 12 3.41 -10.47 9.91
C LEU A 12 2.47 -11.60 10.35
N GLU A 13 2.98 -12.56 11.10
CA GLU A 13 2.17 -13.64 11.67
C GLU A 13 1.53 -13.21 13.00
N GLY A 14 0.25 -13.59 13.21
CA GLY A 14 -0.38 -13.60 14.54
C GLY A 14 -1.05 -12.30 15.03
N VAL A 15 -1.12 -11.24 14.21
CA VAL A 15 -1.73 -9.97 14.64
C VAL A 15 -3.20 -9.89 14.19
N ASN A 16 -4.13 -10.34 15.05
CA ASN A 16 -5.58 -10.20 14.77
C ASN A 16 -6.10 -8.87 15.31
N TRP A 17 -5.80 -7.78 14.60
CA TRP A 17 -6.29 -6.45 14.93
C TRP A 17 -7.46 -6.08 14.00
N PRO A 18 -8.62 -5.66 14.53
CA PRO A 18 -9.85 -5.53 13.73
C PRO A 18 -9.78 -4.48 12.61
N ASN A 19 -8.86 -3.52 12.73
CA ASN A 19 -8.62 -2.42 11.80
C ASN A 19 -7.39 -2.62 10.91
N LEU A 20 -6.72 -3.78 11.02
CA LEU A 20 -5.53 -4.12 10.27
C LEU A 20 -5.92 -5.03 9.10
N VAL A 21 -5.46 -4.69 7.91
CA VAL A 21 -5.59 -5.49 6.69
C VAL A 21 -4.18 -5.75 6.19
N ILE A 22 -3.87 -7.00 5.85
CA ILE A 22 -2.59 -7.38 5.26
C ILE A 22 -2.84 -7.61 3.77
N PHE A 23 -2.07 -6.93 2.93
CA PHE A 23 -2.12 -7.10 1.48
C PHE A 23 -1.44 -8.42 1.10
N ASP A 24 -2.22 -9.34 0.56
CA ASP A 24 -1.78 -10.69 0.19
C ASP A 24 -2.01 -10.99 -1.29
N ASP A 25 -3.14 -10.54 -1.83
CA ASP A 25 -3.57 -10.79 -3.20
C ASP A 25 -4.28 -9.55 -3.80
N PRO A 26 -3.80 -9.02 -4.94
CA PRO A 26 -4.46 -7.97 -5.71
C PRO A 26 -5.96 -8.18 -5.94
N CYS A 27 -6.39 -9.43 -6.15
CA CYS A 27 -7.78 -9.75 -6.45
C CYS A 27 -8.71 -9.50 -5.25
N LYS A 28 -8.17 -9.47 -4.03
CA LYS A 28 -8.94 -9.31 -2.79
C LYS A 28 -9.17 -7.85 -2.41
N VAL A 29 -8.49 -6.90 -3.03
CA VAL A 29 -8.60 -5.47 -2.68
C VAL A 29 -10.07 -4.99 -2.71
N LYS A 30 -10.85 -5.45 -3.70
CA LYS A 30 -12.27 -5.13 -3.84
C LYS A 30 -13.16 -5.69 -2.71
N THR A 31 -12.66 -6.66 -1.96
CA THR A 31 -13.36 -7.31 -0.84
C THR A 31 -13.02 -6.71 0.51
N TYR A 32 -12.06 -5.79 0.57
CA TYR A 32 -11.66 -5.16 1.81
C TYR A 32 -12.81 -4.31 2.40
N LYS A 33 -12.79 -4.13 3.72
CA LYS A 33 -13.84 -3.39 4.44
C LYS A 33 -13.95 -1.95 3.89
N ARG A 34 -15.15 -1.37 3.91
CA ARG A 34 -15.33 0.02 3.52
C ARG A 34 -14.81 0.99 4.59
N GLY A 35 -14.24 2.11 4.15
CA GLY A 35 -13.76 3.21 4.98
C GLY A 35 -12.38 3.69 4.55
N SER A 36 -11.86 4.69 5.26
CA SER A 36 -10.58 5.32 4.93
C SER A 36 -9.39 4.47 5.36
N TYR A 37 -8.35 4.42 4.53
CA TYR A 37 -7.15 3.61 4.70
C TYR A 37 -5.89 4.48 4.85
N VAL A 38 -5.07 4.13 5.84
CA VAL A 38 -3.64 4.46 5.84
C VAL A 38 -2.92 3.24 5.31
N VAL A 39 -2.14 3.40 4.25
CA VAL A 39 -1.34 2.32 3.66
C VAL A 39 0.07 2.41 4.22
N VAL A 40 0.59 1.29 4.71
CA VAL A 40 1.95 1.18 5.23
C VAL A 40 2.71 0.21 4.34
N MET A 41 3.70 0.72 3.62
CA MET A 41 4.60 -0.03 2.74
C MET A 41 5.88 -0.36 3.51
N LEU A 42 6.03 -1.63 3.87
CA LEU A 42 7.18 -2.16 4.59
C LEU A 42 8.09 -2.88 3.60
N GLY A 43 9.17 -2.23 3.18
CA GLY A 43 10.11 -2.76 2.18
C GLY A 43 9.55 -2.88 0.75
N ALA A 44 8.23 -2.90 0.58
CA ALA A 44 7.58 -2.83 -0.72
C ALA A 44 7.83 -1.47 -1.38
N SER A 45 8.02 -1.46 -2.70
CA SER A 45 8.19 -0.26 -3.51
C SER A 45 7.23 -0.25 -4.70
N VAL A 46 7.08 0.91 -5.34
CA VAL A 46 6.42 1.01 -6.64
C VAL A 46 7.51 1.14 -7.71
N GLU A 47 7.47 0.25 -8.68
CA GLU A 47 8.39 0.23 -9.82
C GLU A 47 8.09 1.36 -10.81
N ASP A 48 9.02 1.66 -11.72
CA ASP A 48 8.90 2.79 -12.66
C ASP A 48 7.67 2.68 -13.59
N ASP A 49 7.23 1.46 -13.87
CA ASP A 49 6.02 1.18 -14.66
C ASP A 49 4.72 1.37 -13.87
N GLY A 50 4.80 1.69 -12.56
CA GLY A 50 3.68 1.89 -11.66
C GLY A 50 3.18 0.64 -10.95
N LYS A 51 3.84 -0.52 -11.14
CA LYS A 51 3.47 -1.75 -10.45
C LYS A 51 4.02 -1.81 -9.03
N LEU A 52 3.28 -2.49 -8.16
CA LEU A 52 3.74 -2.82 -6.82
C LEU A 52 4.77 -3.96 -6.88
N SER A 53 5.95 -3.76 -6.29
CA SER A 53 7.06 -4.71 -6.31
C SER A 53 6.64 -6.11 -5.87
N GLY A 54 6.89 -7.12 -6.71
CA GLY A 54 6.57 -8.52 -6.40
C GLY A 54 5.12 -8.93 -6.64
N TYR A 55 4.30 -8.05 -7.23
CA TYR A 55 2.92 -8.28 -7.64
C TYR A 55 2.69 -7.78 -9.07
N ASP A 56 1.89 -8.51 -9.86
CA ASP A 56 1.40 -8.00 -11.15
C ASP A 56 0.15 -7.14 -10.92
N TYR A 57 0.35 -5.99 -10.27
CA TYR A 57 -0.73 -5.10 -9.84
C TYR A 57 -0.29 -3.64 -9.88
N MET A 58 -1.08 -2.81 -10.56
CA MET A 58 -0.83 -1.38 -10.64
C MET A 58 -1.17 -0.74 -9.30
N PHE A 59 -0.22 -0.03 -8.69
CA PHE A 59 -0.46 0.63 -7.41
C PHE A 59 -1.58 1.66 -7.50
N GLU A 60 -1.73 2.30 -8.66
CA GLU A 60 -2.83 3.21 -8.98
C GLU A 60 -4.22 2.56 -8.85
N GLU A 61 -4.38 1.28 -9.19
CA GLU A 61 -5.65 0.57 -9.00
C GLU A 61 -6.03 0.47 -7.52
N LEU A 62 -5.05 0.39 -6.62
CA LEU A 62 -5.26 0.42 -5.17
C LEU A 62 -5.82 1.76 -4.72
N LEU A 63 -5.23 2.85 -5.22
CA LEU A 63 -5.63 4.23 -4.92
C LEU A 63 -7.04 4.55 -5.44
N ILE A 64 -7.43 3.99 -6.58
CA ILE A 64 -8.78 4.16 -7.16
C ILE A 64 -9.81 3.31 -6.39
N THR A 65 -9.41 2.12 -5.93
CA THR A 65 -10.34 1.17 -5.30
C THR A 65 -10.60 1.50 -3.83
N LEU A 66 -9.60 2.03 -3.11
CA LEU A 66 -9.66 2.31 -1.68
C LEU A 66 -9.60 3.82 -1.43
N ASP A 67 -10.33 4.29 -0.41
CA ASP A 67 -10.22 5.66 0.10
C ASP A 67 -8.92 5.81 0.89
N VAL A 68 -7.80 6.04 0.20
CA VAL A 68 -6.47 6.17 0.83
C VAL A 68 -6.23 7.60 1.27
N ILE A 69 -6.04 7.80 2.57
CA ILE A 69 -5.85 9.12 3.19
C ILE A 69 -4.39 9.44 3.50
N ALA A 70 -3.50 8.44 3.50
CA ALA A 70 -2.07 8.61 3.67
C ALA A 70 -1.33 7.32 3.29
N ILE A 71 -0.08 7.48 2.84
CA ILE A 71 0.86 6.38 2.62
C ILE A 71 2.10 6.60 3.49
N ILE A 72 2.52 5.57 4.20
CA ILE A 72 3.76 5.52 4.97
C ILE A 72 4.67 4.51 4.26
N THR A 73 5.91 4.87 3.95
CA THR A 73 6.87 3.98 3.28
C THR A 73 8.20 3.96 4.02
N THR A 74 8.86 2.80 4.01
CA THR A 74 10.26 2.64 4.42
C THR A 74 11.23 2.54 3.25
N ALA A 75 10.72 2.51 2.01
CA ALA A 75 11.50 2.42 0.79
C ALA A 75 11.31 3.68 -0.07
N ASP A 76 12.41 4.19 -0.63
CA ASP A 76 12.37 5.29 -1.58
C ASP A 76 11.83 4.78 -2.94
N SER A 77 10.88 5.53 -3.51
CA SER A 77 10.34 5.28 -4.85
C SER A 77 9.88 6.61 -5.46
N GLU A 78 10.54 7.04 -6.53
CA GLU A 78 10.17 8.26 -7.25
C GLU A 78 8.77 8.11 -7.86
N LYS A 79 8.45 6.92 -8.37
CA LYS A 79 7.14 6.65 -8.95
C LYS A 79 6.02 6.70 -7.91
N LEU A 80 6.25 6.16 -6.71
CA LEU A 80 5.30 6.28 -5.60
C LEU A 80 5.07 7.75 -5.24
N ALA A 81 6.12 8.56 -5.17
CA ALA A 81 6.02 9.99 -4.88
C ALA A 81 5.23 10.75 -5.95
N GLU A 82 5.46 10.45 -7.23
CA GLU A 82 4.69 10.99 -8.36
C GLU A 82 3.20 10.66 -8.24
N LEU A 83 2.86 9.39 -8.01
CA LEU A 83 1.48 8.93 -7.85
C LEU A 83 0.81 9.60 -6.64
N CYS A 84 1.49 9.65 -5.50
CA CYS A 84 0.99 10.33 -4.30
C CYS A 84 0.72 11.82 -4.58
N GLY A 85 1.62 12.50 -5.30
CA GLY A 85 1.43 13.88 -5.72
C GLY A 85 0.22 14.07 -6.64
N HIS A 86 0.05 13.20 -7.63
CA HIS A 86 -1.08 13.24 -8.57
C HIS A 86 -2.43 13.07 -7.86
N TYR A 87 -2.51 12.08 -6.97
CA TYR A 87 -3.73 11.77 -6.22
C TYR A 87 -3.92 12.63 -4.96
N HIS A 88 -3.02 13.57 -4.68
CA HIS A 88 -3.02 14.43 -3.48
C HIS A 88 -3.03 13.65 -2.16
N ILE A 89 -2.32 12.53 -2.14
CA ILE A 89 -2.19 11.65 -0.96
C ILE A 89 -0.90 12.02 -0.23
N PRO A 90 -0.94 12.30 1.09
CA PRO A 90 0.26 12.50 1.89
C PRO A 90 1.16 11.26 1.86
N LEU A 91 2.42 11.45 1.46
CA LEU A 91 3.47 10.43 1.53
C LEU A 91 4.42 10.75 2.69
N ILE A 92 4.59 9.79 3.59
CA ILE A 92 5.45 9.89 4.77
C ILE A 92 6.55 8.84 4.63
N SER A 93 7.80 9.30 4.47
CA SER A 93 8.97 8.42 4.47
C SER A 93 9.51 8.28 5.88
N VAL A 94 9.71 7.04 6.33
CA VAL A 94 10.32 6.69 7.62
C VAL A 94 11.63 5.98 7.34
N ARG A 95 12.74 6.60 7.76
CA ARG A 95 14.11 6.09 7.62
C ARG A 95 14.61 5.49 8.92
#